data_AF-A0A846BSU5-F1
#
_entry.id   AF-A0A846BSU5-F1
#
_cell.length_a   1.000
_cell.length_b   1.000
_cell.length_c   1.000
_cell.angle_alpha   90.00
_cell.angle_beta   90.00
_cell.angle_gamma   90.00
#
_symmetry.space_group_name_H-M   'P 1'
#
loop_
_entity.id
_entity.type
_entity.pdbx_description
1 polymer ?
#
loop_
_entity_poly.entity_id
_entity_poly.type
_entity_poly.pdbx_seq_one_letter_code
_entity_poly.pdbx_strand_id
1 'polypeptide(L)'
;MSQVIVLDSAPVGLITNPKASDLSAKCQEWFSNLFDRGYDVVLPEIIDYEIRRELLRANKISGIKKLNRLKAEIIYLPITTEVMLKAAELWAEVRKQG
;
A
#
# COMPACT_ATOMS: atom_id res chain seq x y z
N MET A 1 4.88 -11.86 -19.58
CA MET A 1 4.50 -10.59 -18.93
C MET A 1 4.40 -10.86 -17.44
N SER A 2 5.09 -10.07 -16.61
CA SER A 2 4.88 -10.07 -15.16
C SER A 2 3.49 -9.53 -14.85
N GLN A 3 2.80 -10.12 -13.87
CA GLN A 3 1.55 -9.61 -13.36
C GLN A 3 1.85 -8.53 -12.30
N VAL A 4 1.15 -7.40 -12.37
CA VAL A 4 1.32 -6.28 -11.44
C VAL A 4 0.33 -6.41 -10.29
N ILE A 5 0.81 -6.30 -9.06
CA ILE A 5 -0.01 -6.25 -7.84
C ILE A 5 0.10 -4.84 -7.25
N VAL A 6 -1.02 -4.11 -7.26
CA VAL A 6 -1.11 -2.79 -6.64
C VAL A 6 -1.66 -2.95 -5.23
N LEU A 7 -0.89 -2.52 -4.22
CA LEU A 7 -1.27 -2.68 -2.82
C LEU A 7 -2.24 -1.59 -2.37
N ASP A 8 -3.21 -2.00 -1.55
CA ASP A 8 -4.10 -1.12 -0.80
C ASP A 8 -3.60 -0.93 0.65
N SER A 9 -4.18 0.02 1.38
CA SER A 9 -3.88 0.40 2.75
C SER A 9 -3.93 -0.76 3.74
N ALA A 10 -4.93 -1.64 3.66
CA ALA A 10 -5.06 -2.76 4.59
C ALA A 10 -3.89 -3.77 4.50
N PRO A 11 -3.54 -4.31 3.31
CA PRO A 11 -2.33 -5.13 3.15
C PRO A 11 -1.05 -4.40 3.59
N VAL A 12 -0.85 -3.13 3.21
CA VAL A 12 0.34 -2.37 3.62
C VAL A 12 0.42 -2.25 5.15
N GLY A 13 -0.71 -1.98 5.82
CA GLY A 13 -0.79 -1.94 7.27
C GLY A 13 -0.40 -3.25 7.94
N LEU A 14 -0.81 -4.40 7.37
CA LEU A 14 -0.46 -5.73 7.88
C LEU A 14 1.02 -6.08 7.63
N ILE A 15 1.52 -5.83 6.43
CA ILE A 15 2.93 -6.05 6.06
C ILE A 15 3.85 -5.23 6.97
N THR A 16 3.51 -3.95 7.18
CA THR A 16 4.29 -3.03 8.01
C THR A 16 4.02 -3.17 9.51
N ASN A 17 3.11 -4.05 9.94
CA ASN A 17 2.81 -4.24 11.37
C ASN A 17 4.01 -4.85 12.11
N PRO A 18 4.53 -4.21 13.17
CA PRO A 18 5.57 -4.82 14.01
C PRO A 18 5.05 -5.95 14.89
N LYS A 19 3.75 -6.01 15.18
CA LYS A 19 3.14 -7.06 15.99
C LYS A 19 2.58 -8.14 15.07
N ALA A 20 3.16 -9.34 15.15
CA ALA A 20 2.72 -10.50 14.40
C ALA A 20 1.44 -11.08 15.03
N SER A 21 0.28 -10.53 14.66
CA SER A 21 -0.95 -11.32 14.69
C SER A 21 -0.88 -12.40 13.60
N ASP A 22 -1.65 -13.48 13.74
CA ASP A 22 -1.69 -14.55 12.74
C ASP A 22 -2.00 -14.02 11.33
N LEU A 23 -2.87 -13.00 11.23
CA LEU A 23 -3.19 -12.36 9.96
C LEU A 23 -2.01 -11.58 9.39
N SER A 24 -1.29 -10.80 10.22
CA SER A 24 -0.10 -10.05 9.78
C SER A 24 0.99 -11.00 9.32
N ALA A 25 1.22 -12.11 10.02
CA ALA A 25 2.20 -13.12 9.64
C ALA A 25 1.87 -13.76 8.29
N LYS A 26 0.62 -14.20 8.09
CA LYS A 26 0.15 -14.74 6.80
C LYS A 26 0.25 -13.73 5.68
N CYS A 27 -0.04 -12.45 5.95
CA CYS A 27 0.07 -11.39 4.96
C CYS A 27 1.53 -11.10 4.58
N GLN A 28 2.46 -11.14 5.54
CA GLN A 28 3.89 -11.02 5.29
C GLN A 28 4.42 -12.19 4.46
N GLU A 29 4.02 -13.43 4.80
CA GLU A 29 4.36 -14.62 4.02
C GLU A 29 3.80 -14.55 2.59
N TRP A 30 2.53 -14.16 2.45
CA TRP A 30 1.92 -13.92 1.15
C TRP A 30 2.71 -12.91 0.32
N PHE A 31 3.09 -11.78 0.93
CA PHE A 31 3.86 -10.72 0.28
C PHE A 31 5.23 -11.21 -0.20
N SER A 32 5.97 -11.95 0.64
CA SER A 32 7.26 -12.54 0.24
C SER A 32 7.12 -13.50 -0.94
N ASN A 33 6.07 -14.33 -0.93
CA ASN A 33 5.79 -15.29 -2.02
C ASN A 33 5.41 -14.62 -3.36
N LEU A 34 5.07 -13.32 -3.38
CA LEU A 34 4.78 -12.62 -4.63
C LEU A 34 6.04 -12.50 -5.51
N PHE A 35 7.18 -12.22 -4.90
CA PHE A 35 8.45 -12.08 -5.63
C PHE A 35 8.93 -13.42 -6.17
N ASP A 36 8.77 -14.50 -5.40
CA ASP A 36 9.13 -15.86 -5.83
C ASP A 36 8.32 -16.33 -7.04
N ARG A 37 7.11 -15.78 -7.21
CA ARG A 37 6.22 -16.05 -8.35
C ARG A 37 6.43 -15.08 -9.52
N GLY A 38 7.35 -14.11 -9.39
CA GLY A 38 7.69 -13.15 -10.44
C GLY A 38 6.65 -12.04 -10.63
N TYR A 39 5.93 -11.66 -9.57
CA TYR A 39 5.02 -10.50 -9.60
C TYR A 39 5.78 -9.18 -9.36
N ASP A 40 5.37 -8.13 -10.07
CA ASP A 40 5.76 -6.76 -9.76
C ASP A 40 4.81 -6.16 -8.73
N VAL A 41 5.32 -5.82 -7.55
CA VAL A 41 4.52 -5.26 -6.46
C VAL A 41 4.67 -3.74 -6.42
N VAL A 42 3.56 -3.02 -6.31
CA VAL A 42 3.49 -1.56 -6.39
C VAL A 42 2.87 -0.99 -5.11
N LEU A 43 3.53 0.03 -4.55
CA LEU A 43 3.01 0.89 -3.49
C LEU A 43 2.56 2.23 -4.09
N PRO A 44 1.25 2.51 -4.17
CA PRO A 44 0.75 3.83 -4.56
C PRO A 44 1.13 4.90 -3.54
N GLU A 45 1.48 6.10 -4.01
CA GLU A 45 1.79 7.24 -3.15
C GLU A 45 0.65 7.60 -2.19
N ILE A 46 -0.60 7.52 -2.65
CA ILE A 46 -1.76 7.80 -1.81
C ILE A 46 -1.87 6.83 -0.62
N ILE A 47 -1.47 5.57 -0.81
CA ILE A 47 -1.48 4.55 0.24
C ILE A 47 -0.34 4.78 1.24
N ASP A 48 0.86 5.16 0.77
CA ASP A 48 1.93 5.61 1.68
C ASP A 48 1.45 6.79 2.53
N TYR A 49 0.80 7.79 1.92
CA TYR A 49 0.25 8.95 2.64
C TYR A 49 -0.75 8.54 3.73
N GLU A 50 -1.74 7.70 3.41
CA GLU A 50 -2.78 7.28 4.35
C GLU A 50 -2.19 6.57 5.57
N ILE A 51 -1.32 5.59 5.34
CA ILE A 51 -0.68 4.81 6.40
C ILE A 51 0.28 5.69 7.21
N ARG A 52 1.10 6.49 6.52
CA ARG A 52 2.06 7.39 7.17
C ARG A 52 1.35 8.40 8.07
N ARG A 53 0.23 8.99 7.64
CA ARG A 53 -0.54 9.96 8.44
C ARG A 53 -1.00 9.36 9.76
N GLU A 54 -1.56 8.15 9.75
CA GLU A 54 -2.01 7.48 10.98
C GLU A 54 -0.84 7.07 11.89
N LEU A 55 0.26 6.58 11.30
CA LEU A 55 1.45 6.24 12.07
C LEU A 55 2.07 7.48 12.75
N LEU A 56 2.09 8.63 12.06
CA LEU A 56 2.53 9.91 12.62
C LEU A 56 1.60 10.36 13.74
N ARG A 57 0.28 10.38 13.51
CA ARG A 57 -0.73 10.75 14.51
C ARG A 57 -0.60 9.92 15.80
N ALA A 58 -0.29 8.63 15.67
CA ALA A 58 -0.14 7.70 16.79
C ALA A 58 1.32 7.57 17.32
N ASN A 59 2.26 8.40 16.85
CA ASN A 59 3.68 8.37 17.20
C ASN A 59 4.34 6.99 17.05
N LYS A 60 3.96 6.23 16.01
CA LYS A 60 4.44 4.86 15.75
C LYS A 60 5.70 4.87 14.87
N ILE A 61 6.82 5.31 15.45
CA ILE A 61 8.12 5.44 14.76
C ILE A 61 8.58 4.12 14.12
N SER A 62 8.35 2.97 14.78
CA SER A 62 8.71 1.66 14.24
C SER A 62 7.94 1.30 12.97
N GLY A 63 6.65 1.65 12.89
CA GLY A 63 5.84 1.46 11.70
C GLY A 63 6.33 2.33 10.55
N ILE A 64 6.71 3.59 10.82
CA ILE A 64 7.25 4.50 9.80
C ILE A 64 8.56 3.94 9.22
N LYS A 65 9.45 3.40 10.06
CA LYS A 65 10.69 2.77 9.60
C LYS A 65 10.42 1.56 8.69
N LYS A 66 9.42 0.74 9.01
CA LYS A 66 9.02 -0.40 8.15
C LYS A 66 8.40 0.08 6.83
N LEU A 67 7.52 1.08 6.87
CA LEU A 67 6.92 1.67 5.67
C LEU A 67 8.01 2.24 4.73
N ASN A 68 9.00 2.94 5.28
CA ASN A 68 10.12 3.46 4.49
C ASN A 68 10.96 2.34 3.83
N ARG A 69 11.15 1.20 4.52
CA ARG A 69 11.84 0.04 3.93
C ARG A 69 11.03 -0.56 2.80
N LEU A 70 9.74 -0.80 3.04
CA LEU A 70 8.82 -1.30 2.02
C LEU A 70 8.87 -0.41 0.76
N LYS A 71 8.74 0.92 0.93
CA LYS A 71 8.83 1.90 -0.16
C LYS A 71 10.14 1.84 -0.96
N ALA A 72 11.25 1.42 -0.35
CA ALA A 72 12.54 1.28 -1.02
C ALA A 72 12.74 -0.08 -1.70
N GLU A 73 11.97 -1.10 -1.29
CA GLU A 73 12.09 -2.48 -1.76
C GLU A 73 11.19 -2.78 -2.96
N ILE A 74 10.10 -2.02 -3.15
CA ILE A 74 9.11 -2.24 -4.20
C ILE A 74 8.90 -1.01 -5.07
N ILE A 75 8.15 -1.17 -6.17
CA ILE A 75 7.86 -0.08 -7.09
C ILE A 75 7.00 0.95 -6.35
N TYR A 76 7.54 2.14 -6.13
CA TYR A 76 6.77 3.26 -5.61
C TYR A 76 6.15 4.03 -6.78
N LEU A 77 4.83 4.21 -6.76
CA LEU A 77 4.09 4.87 -7.84
C LEU A 77 3.63 6.27 -7.40
N PRO A 78 4.29 7.35 -7.85
CA PRO A 78 3.89 8.72 -7.56
C PRO A 78 2.49 9.02 -8.12
N ILE A 79 1.76 9.87 -7.42
CA ILE A 79 0.47 10.35 -7.90
C ILE A 79 0.65 11.62 -8.72
N THR A 80 0.02 11.68 -9.88
CA THR A 80 0.03 12.89 -10.72
C THR A 80 -1.30 13.61 -10.63
N THR A 81 -1.32 14.88 -11.04
CA THR A 81 -2.56 15.67 -11.11
C THR A 81 -3.60 15.00 -12.00
N GLU A 82 -3.19 14.44 -13.14
CA GLU A 82 -4.07 13.75 -14.08
C GLU A 82 -4.73 12.52 -13.44
N VAL A 83 -3.97 11.74 -12.66
CA VAL A 83 -4.50 10.59 -11.91
C VAL A 83 -5.55 11.03 -10.90
N MET A 84 -5.30 12.13 -10.17
CA MET A 84 -6.27 12.66 -9.21
C MET A 84 -7.54 13.21 -9.86
N LEU A 85 -7.42 13.91 -10.99
CA LEU A 85 -8.57 14.37 -11.76
C LEU A 85 -9.41 13.17 -12.23
N LYS A 86 -8.76 12.12 -12.73
CA LYS A 86 -9.46 10.90 -13.15
C LYS A 86 -10.13 10.19 -11.97
N ALA A 87 -9.48 10.14 -10.81
CA ALA A 87 -10.06 9.57 -9.60
C ALA A 87 -11.32 10.33 -9.17
N ALA A 88 -11.33 11.66 -9.28
CA ALA A 88 -12.50 12.49 -8.98
C ALA A 88 -13.68 12.20 -9.94
N GLU A 89 -13.40 12.01 -11.23
CA GLU A 89 -14.42 11.60 -12.21
C GLU A 89 -15.04 10.25 -11.84
N LEU A 90 -14.20 9.24 -11.58
CA LEU A 90 -14.63 7.89 -11.23
C LEU A 90 -15.45 7.87 -9.94
N TRP A 91 -15.01 8.62 -8.91
CA TRP A 91 -15.77 8.76 -7.67
C TRP A 91 -17.15 9.37 -7.92
N ALA A 92 -17.23 10.44 -8.71
CA ALA A 92 -18.48 11.10 -9.03
C ALA A 92 -19.42 10.19 -9.85
N GLU A 93 -18.87 9.39 -10.76
CA GLU A 93 -19.63 8.41 -11.55
C GLU A 93 -20.26 7.34 -10.67
N VAL A 94 -19.47 6.69 -9.82
CA VAL A 94 -19.97 5.66 -8.89
C VAL A 94 -21.01 6.26 -7.94
N ARG A 95 -20.76 7.47 -7.41
CA ARG A 95 -21.69 8.10 -6.47
C ARG A 95 -23.04 8.48 -7.08
N LYS A 96 -23.09 8.75 -8.39
CA LYS A 96 -24.35 8.98 -9.11
C LYS A 96 -25.19 7.72 -9.27
N GLN A 97 -24.60 6.54 -9.13
CA GLN A 97 -25.28 5.25 -9.32
C GLN A 97 -25.92 4.70 -8.04
N GLY A 98 -25.65 5.31 -6.87
CA GLY A 98 -26.24 4.93 -5.57
C GLY A 98 -25.19 4.55 -4.54
#